data_AF-A0A7J8K2J6-F1
#
_entry.id   AF-A0A7J8K2J6-F1
#
_cell.length_a   1.000
_cell.length_b   1.000
_cell.length_c   1.000
_cell.angle_alpha   90.00
_cell.angle_beta   90.00
_cell.angle_gamma   90.00
#
_symmetry.space_group_name_H-M   'P 1'
#
loop_
_entity.id
_entity.type
_entity.pdbx_description
1 polymer ?
#
loop_
_entity_poly.entity_id
_entity_poly.type
_entity_poly.pdbx_seq_one_letter_code
_entity_poly.pdbx_strand_id
1 'polypeptide(L)'
;MEDYVDVLNPMPACFYTVSRKEATEMLEKNPSLGNMILRPGSDSRNFSITIRQERDMPRIKHYKVMSVGNNYTIELEKPVTLPNLFSVIDYFMKETRGNLRPFISSTDETLETKGFPVTSLE
;
A
#
# COMPACT_ATOMS: atom_id res chain seq x y z
N MET A 1 11.85 -24.73 -0.79
CA MET A 1 11.43 -24.43 0.60
C MET A 1 11.32 -22.91 0.77
N GLU A 2 10.64 -22.24 -0.17
CA GLU A 2 10.55 -20.76 -0.26
C GLU A 2 9.07 -20.29 -0.29
N ASP A 3 8.11 -21.19 -0.52
CA ASP A 3 6.67 -20.87 -0.53
C ASP A 3 5.99 -20.76 0.85
N TYR A 4 6.74 -20.92 1.96
CA TYR A 4 6.15 -20.90 3.31
C TYR A 4 6.23 -19.54 4.01
N VAL A 5 7.00 -18.59 3.44
CA VAL A 5 7.25 -17.28 4.07
C VAL A 5 6.19 -16.23 3.68
N ASP A 6 5.47 -16.46 2.59
CA ASP A 6 4.46 -15.52 2.08
C ASP A 6 3.14 -15.58 2.87
N VAL A 7 2.90 -16.67 3.61
CA VAL A 7 1.70 -16.86 4.44
C VAL A 7 1.77 -16.12 5.79
N LEU A 8 2.95 -15.65 6.21
CA LEU A 8 3.18 -15.14 7.58
C LEU A 8 3.48 -13.64 7.70
N ASN A 9 3.58 -12.90 6.58
CA ASN A 9 3.78 -11.45 6.61
C ASN A 9 2.51 -10.72 6.19
N PRO A 10 1.59 -10.43 7.13
CA PRO A 10 0.37 -9.71 6.80
C PRO A 10 0.73 -8.34 6.21
N MET A 11 0.01 -7.94 5.16
CA MET A 11 0.11 -6.59 4.62
C MET A 11 -0.68 -5.60 5.49
N PRO A 12 -0.29 -4.31 5.54
CA PRO A 12 -1.12 -3.29 6.18
C PRO A 12 -2.52 -3.25 5.58
N ALA A 13 -3.55 -2.96 6.39
CA ALA A 13 -4.95 -2.99 5.96
C ALA A 13 -5.28 -2.04 4.79
N CYS A 14 -4.47 -0.99 4.57
CA CYS A 14 -4.60 -0.09 3.43
C CYS A 14 -3.72 -0.48 2.24
N PHE A 15 -3.25 -1.74 2.17
CA PHE A 15 -2.57 -2.28 1.01
C PHE A 15 -3.58 -2.72 -0.04
N TYR A 16 -3.42 -2.21 -1.26
CA TYR A 16 -4.22 -2.59 -2.41
C TYR A 16 -3.31 -2.85 -3.61
N THR A 17 -3.54 -3.95 -4.32
CA THR A 17 -2.83 -4.30 -5.57
C THR A 17 -3.38 -3.48 -6.74
N VAL A 18 -3.20 -2.17 -6.68
CA VAL A 18 -3.73 -1.19 -7.65
C VAL A 18 -2.63 -0.33 -8.24
N SER A 19 -2.87 0.20 -9.44
CA SER A 19 -2.00 1.16 -10.09
C SER A 19 -2.00 2.53 -9.39
N ARG A 20 -1.07 3.40 -9.82
CA ARG A 20 -1.06 4.81 -9.38
C ARG A 20 -2.39 5.50 -9.65
N LYS A 21 -2.96 5.29 -10.83
CA LYS A 21 -4.21 5.94 -11.27
C LYS A 21 -5.39 5.45 -10.44
N GLU A 22 -5.53 4.15 -10.27
CA GLU A 22 -6.62 3.55 -9.49
C GLU A 22 -6.57 3.99 -8.02
N ALA A 23 -5.39 4.02 -7.40
CA ALA A 23 -5.26 4.53 -6.02
C ALA A 23 -5.67 6.01 -5.90
N THR A 24 -5.34 6.85 -6.89
CA THR A 24 -5.83 8.24 -6.92
C THR A 24 -7.36 8.27 -6.96
N GLU A 25 -7.96 7.52 -7.88
CA GLU A 25 -9.42 7.48 -8.02
C GLU A 25 -10.12 6.95 -6.76
N MET A 26 -9.56 5.94 -6.09
CA MET A 26 -10.10 5.41 -4.83
C MET A 26 -10.17 6.48 -3.74
N LEU A 27 -9.11 7.28 -3.58
CA LEU A 27 -9.04 8.36 -2.59
C LEU A 27 -9.95 9.55 -2.93
N GLU A 28 -10.14 9.82 -4.22
CA GLU A 28 -11.04 10.89 -4.69
C GLU A 28 -12.50 10.51 -4.54
N LYS A 29 -12.86 9.26 -4.86
CA LYS A 29 -14.24 8.78 -4.83
C LYS A 29 -14.75 8.56 -3.40
N ASN A 30 -13.89 8.14 -2.47
CA ASN A 30 -14.32 7.74 -1.12
C ASN A 30 -13.50 8.40 0.00
N PRO A 31 -13.53 9.74 0.14
CA PRO A 31 -12.71 10.46 1.12
C PRO A 31 -13.03 10.10 2.58
N SER A 32 -14.22 9.55 2.86
CA SER A 32 -14.63 9.09 4.20
C SER A 32 -13.94 7.81 4.65
N LEU A 33 -13.38 7.02 3.73
CA LEU A 33 -12.75 5.73 4.04
C LEU A 33 -11.28 5.88 4.45
N GLY A 34 -10.74 7.08 4.40
CA GLY A 34 -9.33 7.39 4.65
C GLY A 34 -8.69 8.07 3.45
N ASN A 35 -7.42 8.44 3.57
CA ASN A 35 -6.74 9.28 2.60
C ASN A 35 -5.30 8.84 2.30
N MET A 36 -4.98 7.58 2.60
CA MET A 36 -3.67 6.97 2.37
C MET A 36 -3.80 5.51 1.94
N ILE A 37 -3.24 5.19 0.77
CA ILE A 37 -3.17 3.84 0.21
C ILE A 37 -1.71 3.43 0.06
N LEU A 38 -1.39 2.22 0.50
CA LEU A 38 -0.17 1.51 0.14
C LEU A 38 -0.46 0.64 -1.09
N ARG A 39 0.43 0.66 -2.06
CA ARG A 39 0.29 -0.14 -3.28
C ARG A 39 1.66 -0.59 -3.81
N PRO A 40 1.70 -1.58 -4.72
CA PRO A 40 2.90 -1.87 -5.48
C PRO A 40 3.45 -0.62 -6.18
N GLY A 41 4.78 -0.50 -6.17
CA GLY A 41 5.52 0.46 -6.98
C GLY A 41 5.54 0.05 -8.45
N SER A 42 5.97 0.96 -9.31
CA SER A 42 6.13 0.65 -10.74
C SER A 42 7.28 -0.33 -11.01
N ASP A 43 8.25 -0.40 -10.10
CA ASP A 43 9.33 -1.38 -10.12
C ASP A 43 8.92 -2.55 -9.23
N SER A 44 9.05 -3.79 -9.72
CA SER A 44 8.51 -5.03 -9.12
C SER A 44 8.97 -5.37 -7.70
N ARG A 45 9.92 -4.61 -7.13
CA ARG A 45 10.43 -4.81 -5.76
C ARG A 45 10.10 -3.67 -4.78
N ASN A 46 9.53 -2.58 -5.28
CA ASN A 46 9.30 -1.37 -4.51
C ASN A 46 7.80 -1.17 -4.24
N PHE A 47 7.51 -0.35 -3.25
CA PHE A 47 6.17 0.05 -2.87
C PHE A 47 5.97 1.55 -3.14
N SER A 48 4.72 1.98 -3.07
CA SER A 48 4.37 3.39 -3.12
C SER A 48 3.23 3.70 -2.17
N ILE A 49 3.33 4.85 -1.51
CA ILE A 49 2.26 5.44 -0.71
C ILE A 49 1.60 6.52 -1.56
N THR A 50 0.31 6.38 -1.87
CA THR A 50 -0.51 7.44 -2.46
C THR A 50 -1.33 8.08 -1.36
N ILE A 51 -1.32 9.40 -1.26
CA ILE A 51 -2.14 10.15 -0.29
C ILE A 51 -2.96 11.25 -0.97
N ARG A 52 -4.07 11.61 -0.33
CA ARG A 52 -4.88 12.79 -0.67
C ARG A 52 -4.89 13.75 0.53
N GLN A 53 -4.21 14.88 0.40
CA GLN A 53 -4.12 15.88 1.47
C GLN A 53 -5.24 16.91 1.31
N GLU A 54 -6.08 17.03 2.34
CA GLU A 54 -7.20 17.97 2.43
C GLU A 54 -6.76 19.28 3.10
N ARG A 55 -5.77 19.97 2.52
CA ARG A 55 -5.43 21.36 2.92
C ARG A 55 -6.32 22.34 2.15
N ASP A 56 -5.87 23.57 1.91
CA ASP A 56 -6.64 24.61 1.19
C ASP A 56 -7.17 24.14 -0.17
N MET A 57 -6.44 23.24 -0.84
CA MET A 57 -6.88 22.56 -2.05
C MET A 57 -6.49 21.07 -1.96
N PRO A 58 -7.39 20.14 -2.35
CA PRO A 58 -7.06 18.72 -2.38
C PRO A 58 -5.85 18.45 -3.27
N ARG A 59 -4.84 17.75 -2.74
CA ARG A 59 -3.65 17.38 -3.49
C ARG A 59 -3.34 15.90 -3.36
N ILE A 60 -3.08 15.27 -4.48
CA ILE A 60 -2.55 13.91 -4.54
C ILE A 60 -1.02 13.97 -4.48
N LYS A 61 -0.44 13.13 -3.64
CA LYS A 61 1.02 12.92 -3.57
C LYS A 61 1.35 11.43 -3.58
N HIS A 62 2.52 11.11 -4.12
CA HIS A 62 3.04 9.75 -4.15
C HIS A 62 4.44 9.74 -3.55
N TYR A 63 4.68 8.82 -2.61
CA TYR A 63 5.98 8.61 -1.98
C TYR A 63 6.50 7.23 -2.35
N LYS A 64 7.76 7.16 -2.76
CA LYS A 64 8.43 5.88 -3.01
C LYS A 64 8.84 5.25 -1.69
N VAL A 65 8.63 3.94 -1.58
CA VAL A 65 9.08 3.13 -0.45
C VAL A 65 9.92 2.00 -1.02
N MET A 66 11.23 2.05 -0.80
CA MET A 66 12.18 1.09 -1.36
C MET A 66 12.44 -0.03 -0.37
N SER A 67 12.41 -1.28 -0.84
CA SER A 67 12.90 -2.41 -0.06
C SER A 67 14.44 -2.41 -0.05
N VAL A 68 15.05 -2.38 1.14
CA VAL A 68 16.51 -2.32 1.33
C VAL A 68 16.90 -3.37 2.38
N GLY A 69 17.39 -4.52 1.92
CA GLY A 69 17.64 -5.67 2.78
C GLY A 69 16.34 -6.16 3.41
N ASN A 70 16.27 -6.14 4.74
CA ASN A 70 15.08 -6.51 5.51
C ASN A 70 14.26 -5.28 5.99
N ASN A 71 14.58 -4.09 5.47
CA ASN A 71 13.97 -2.83 5.88
C ASN A 71 13.32 -2.11 4.68
N TYR A 72 12.60 -1.03 4.97
CA TYR A 72 11.94 -0.18 4.00
C TYR A 72 12.39 1.27 4.19
N THR A 73 12.84 1.90 3.11
CA THR A 73 13.25 3.31 3.11
C THR A 73 12.23 4.17 2.37
N ILE A 74 11.65 5.14 3.06
CA ILE A 74 10.78 6.17 2.48
C ILE A 74 11.66 7.22 1.84
N GLU A 75 11.46 7.47 0.54
CA GLU A 75 12.20 8.48 -0.21
C GLU A 75 11.62 9.87 0.07
N LEU A 76 12.27 10.58 1.01
CA LEU A 76 12.01 11.95 1.41
C LEU A 76 13.31 12.75 1.29
N GLU A 77 13.24 14.07 1.45
CA GLU A 77 14.44 14.93 1.53
C GLU A 77 15.43 14.42 2.60
N LYS A 78 14.89 14.01 3.75
CA LYS A 78 15.61 13.22 4.75
C LYS A 78 15.05 11.79 4.75
N PRO A 79 15.75 10.81 4.14
CA PRO A 79 15.26 9.43 4.07
C PRO A 79 15.00 8.84 5.45
N VAL A 80 13.96 8.01 5.53
CA VAL A 80 13.57 7.34 6.78
C VAL A 80 13.51 5.84 6.53
N THR A 81 14.30 5.06 7.27
CA THR A 81 14.37 3.60 7.17
C THR A 81 13.65 2.95 8.35
N LEU A 82 12.77 2.01 8.04
CA LEU A 82 11.85 1.37 8.99
C LEU A 82 11.83 -0.15 8.80
N PRO A 83 11.55 -0.94 9.85
CA PRO A 83 11.74 -2.39 9.81
C PRO A 83 10.66 -3.14 9.03
N ASN A 84 9.49 -2.56 8.79
CA ASN A 84 8.39 -3.21 8.08
C ASN A 84 7.38 -2.19 7.53
N LEU A 85 6.47 -2.66 6.67
CA LEU A 85 5.44 -1.82 6.05
C LEU A 85 4.43 -1.24 7.05
N PHE A 86 4.13 -1.94 8.16
CA PHE A 86 3.30 -1.37 9.23
C PHE A 86 3.94 -0.12 9.84
N SER A 87 5.25 -0.18 10.09
CA SER A 87 6.02 0.95 10.61
C SER A 87 6.03 2.13 9.64
N VAL A 88 6.02 1.86 8.31
CA VAL A 88 5.87 2.91 7.29
C VAL A 88 4.52 3.60 7.43
N ILE A 89 3.42 2.86 7.56
CA ILE A 89 2.08 3.42 7.77
C ILE A 89 2.02 4.26 9.06
N ASP A 90 2.53 3.69 10.16
CA ASP A 90 2.62 4.39 11.45
C ASP A 90 3.41 5.69 11.37
N TYR A 91 4.51 5.70 10.61
CA TYR A 91 5.31 6.89 10.40
C TYR A 91 4.49 8.01 9.75
N PHE A 92 3.77 7.72 8.65
CA PHE A 92 2.92 8.73 8.00
C PHE A 92 1.80 9.24 8.92
N MET A 93 1.20 8.36 9.72
CA MET A 93 0.17 8.75 10.69
C MET A 93 0.74 9.66 11.79
N LYS A 94 1.89 9.30 12.37
CA LYS A 94 2.54 10.07 13.45
C LYS A 94 3.06 11.42 12.94
N GLU A 95 3.79 11.41 11.83
CA GLU A 95 4.40 12.61 11.24
C GLU A 95 3.35 13.66 10.85
N THR A 96 2.17 13.21 10.42
CA THR A 96 1.06 14.09 10.06
C THR A 96 0.06 14.34 11.19
N ARG A 97 0.36 13.89 12.41
CA ARG A 97 -0.51 14.03 13.60
C ARG A 97 -1.93 13.51 13.38
N GLY A 98 -2.05 12.39 12.67
CA GLY A 98 -3.33 11.72 12.38
C GLY A 98 -4.17 12.36 11.26
N ASN A 99 -3.62 13.34 10.53
CA ASN A 99 -4.27 13.87 9.32
C ASN A 99 -4.26 12.84 8.18
N LEU A 100 -3.22 12.01 8.10
CA LEU A 100 -3.24 10.82 7.24
C LEU A 100 -3.82 9.64 8.00
N ARG A 101 -4.77 8.98 7.36
CA ARG A 101 -5.45 7.78 7.86
C ARG A 101 -5.45 6.71 6.78
N PRO A 102 -5.14 5.45 7.13
CA PRO A 102 -5.24 4.31 6.22
C PRO A 102 -6.61 4.30 5.54
N PHE A 103 -6.62 4.14 4.22
CA PHE A 103 -7.85 3.92 3.46
C PHE A 103 -8.34 2.49 3.70
N ILE A 104 -9.55 2.33 4.24
CA ILE A 104 -10.15 1.04 4.57
C ILE A 104 -11.45 0.90 3.78
N SER A 105 -11.37 0.19 2.65
CA SER A 105 -12.54 -0.32 1.95
C SER A 105 -13.07 -1.56 2.66
N SER A 106 -14.37 -1.63 2.89
CA SER A 106 -15.05 -2.81 3.44
C SER A 106 -15.16 -3.97 2.45
N THR A 107 -14.50 -3.89 1.29
CA THR A 107 -14.48 -4.97 0.30
C THR A 107 -13.55 -6.08 0.77
N ASP A 108 -14.11 -7.02 1.53
CA ASP A 108 -13.75 -8.43 1.44
C ASP A 108 -13.98 -8.91 0.00
N GLU A 109 -13.02 -8.65 -0.88
CA GLU A 109 -12.92 -9.34 -2.17
C GLU A 109 -11.58 -10.08 -2.18
N THR A 110 -11.64 -11.25 -1.55
CA THR A 110 -11.15 -12.52 -2.05
C THR A 110 -9.89 -12.44 -2.90
N LEU A 111 -8.81 -13.00 -2.34
CA LEU A 111 -7.77 -13.67 -3.10
C LEU A 111 -8.44 -14.68 -4.05
N GLU A 112 -8.83 -14.25 -5.23
CA GLU A 112 -9.18 -15.16 -6.31
C GLU A 112 -7.89 -15.89 -6.70
N THR A 113 -7.72 -17.07 -6.09
CA THR A 113 -7.00 -18.18 -6.68
C THR A 113 -7.44 -18.30 -8.13
N LYS A 114 -6.63 -17.79 -9.05
CA LYS A 114 -6.75 -18.08 -10.47
C LYS A 114 -6.70 -19.59 -10.61
N GLY A 115 -7.85 -20.19 -10.91
CA GLY A 115 -8.01 -21.62 -11.07
C GLY A 115 -7.01 -22.15 -12.09
N PHE A 116 -6.27 -23.18 -11.68
CA PHE A 116 -5.59 -24.04 -12.64
C PHE A 116 -6.65 -24.74 -13.50
N PRO A 117 -6.53 -24.75 -14.84
CA PRO A 117 -7.39 -25.57 -15.66
C PRO A 117 -7.05 -27.05 -15.37
N VAL A 118 -8.01 -27.79 -14.84
CA VAL A 118 -7.91 -29.24 -14.75
C VAL A 118 -8.11 -29.77 -16.16
N THR A 119 -7.03 -30.14 -16.84
CA THR A 119 -7.14 -30.94 -18.07
C THR A 119 -7.55 -32.35 -17.66
N SER A 120 -8.79 -32.74 -17.98
CA SER A 120 -9.21 -34.14 -17.94
C SER A 120 -8.31 -34.95 -18.88
N LEU A 121 -7.65 -35.97 -18.33
CA LEU A 121 -7.14 -37.10 -19.11
C LEU A 121 -8.27 -38.15 -19.14
N GLU A 122 -8.81 -38.39 -20.34
CA GLU A 122 -9.38 -39.69 -20.68
C GLU A 122 -8.25 -40.69 -20.99
#